data_AF-A0A401PY04-F1
#
_entry.id   AF-A0A401PY04-F1
#
_cell.length_a   1.000
_cell.length_b   1.000
_cell.length_c   1.000
_cell.angle_alpha   90.00
_cell.angle_beta   90.00
_cell.angle_gamma   90.00
#
_symmetry.space_group_name_H-M   'P 1'
#
loop_
_entity.id
_entity.type
_entity.pdbx_description
1 polymer ?
#
loop_
_entity_poly.entity_id
_entity_poly.type
_entity_poly.pdbx_seq_one_letter_code
_entity_poly.pdbx_strand_id
1 'polypeptide(L)'
;SDCVEILTNCADHSKFPTERTAETICNLLSPSDDLKNCIPLKKYLAPSPFHSPVEEVIHPCNPNACPNNHVCEVNRKGCQAGQDCLPYLCVPGCKLGEASDFLVQQDTLIQLPVASGEMGCYRVCTCGPSGRLENCLEMPCIDVQKTCIVGGQRKSHGTSFKVDCNTCSCFAGELICSNRQCLSEYSSRLDRSMFTGLPCNCADQFVPVCAHNGRTYPSACVARCVGMQDNRFEFGPCKSKDPCTSNPCSKSQRCIAKPKVCLTSIALFECDQFECISKSMNCELLPAEPVCDTENVEYSNRCALYQRSKSLSYMGPCQDICRQQPVCGHNGETYDNVCAAYSDRVAVDYTGPCQAVGILSDCNSHPECSSVTCSVLPSDGCKPVTPPGACCPLCAGMLRVLWSKDQLDSLAKLNEGRPVSVHDIIYTLRLHVSVPQCDVFGYLSIESDLVILIIPIDQDPTTLQIEACNKEAEKIDSLIQSGSPALMAHVPLSALTTSQDKSVFNLLLSYRWNELRNG
;
A
#
# COMPACT_ATOMS: atom_id res chain seq x y z
N SER A 1 -22.75 24.60 4.07
CA SER A 1 -21.38 24.50 3.55
C SER A 1 -20.48 25.04 4.63
N ASP A 2 -19.53 24.24 5.12
CA ASP A 2 -18.65 24.65 6.22
C ASP A 2 -17.85 25.91 5.87
N CYS A 3 -17.44 26.07 4.60
CA CYS A 3 -16.78 27.28 4.11
C CYS A 3 -17.64 28.53 4.35
N VAL A 4 -18.94 28.47 3.99
CA VAL A 4 -19.84 29.61 4.16
C VAL A 4 -20.00 29.92 5.64
N GLU A 5 -20.22 28.90 6.47
CA GLU A 5 -20.36 29.06 7.92
C GLU A 5 -19.12 29.70 8.56
N ILE A 6 -17.91 29.26 8.18
CA ILE A 6 -16.65 29.86 8.64
C ILE A 6 -16.52 31.30 8.16
N LEU A 7 -16.73 31.57 6.87
CA LEU A 7 -16.56 32.92 6.35
C LEU A 7 -17.60 33.90 6.90
N THR A 8 -18.82 33.43 7.16
CA THR A 8 -19.86 34.25 7.79
C THR A 8 -19.50 34.58 9.23
N ASN A 9 -19.04 33.60 10.01
CA ASN A 9 -18.85 33.74 11.46
C ASN A 9 -17.46 34.26 11.88
N CYS A 10 -16.42 33.95 11.11
CA CYS A 10 -15.02 34.16 11.52
C CYS A 10 -14.24 35.11 10.60
N ALA A 11 -14.72 35.40 9.38
CA ALA A 11 -13.96 36.24 8.47
C ALA A 11 -14.12 37.73 8.76
N ASP A 12 -13.04 38.48 8.53
CA ASP A 12 -13.05 39.93 8.59
C ASP A 12 -13.70 40.51 7.32
N HIS A 13 -15.01 40.74 7.38
CA HIS A 13 -15.82 41.26 6.28
C HIS A 13 -15.33 42.63 5.77
N SER A 14 -14.56 43.39 6.55
CA SER A 14 -13.99 44.67 6.11
C SER A 14 -12.90 44.53 5.05
N LYS A 15 -12.30 43.33 4.94
CA LYS A 15 -11.27 43.00 3.94
C LYS A 15 -11.83 42.33 2.70
N PHE A 16 -13.14 42.15 2.62
CA PHE A 16 -13.75 41.53 1.45
C PHE A 16 -13.69 42.53 0.29
N PRO A 17 -13.34 42.10 -0.93
CA PRO A 17 -13.49 42.94 -2.11
C PRO A 17 -14.94 43.42 -2.20
N THR A 18 -15.16 44.67 -2.63
CA THR A 18 -16.41 45.44 -2.50
C THR A 18 -17.68 44.83 -3.12
N GLU A 19 -17.62 43.63 -3.69
CA GLU A 19 -18.76 42.91 -4.31
C GLU A 19 -18.74 41.39 -4.08
N ARG A 20 -17.94 40.87 -3.13
CA ARG A 20 -17.85 39.44 -2.86
C ARG A 20 -18.46 39.11 -1.51
N THR A 21 -19.48 38.25 -1.49
CA THR A 21 -20.02 37.65 -0.26
C THR A 21 -19.29 36.35 0.08
N ALA A 22 -19.47 35.86 1.31
CA ALA A 22 -18.97 34.55 1.74
C ALA A 22 -19.36 33.43 0.76
N GLU A 23 -20.58 33.45 0.23
CA GLU A 23 -21.08 32.48 -0.75
C GLU A 23 -20.31 32.56 -2.07
N THR A 24 -20.08 33.77 -2.59
CA THR A 24 -19.31 33.94 -3.86
C THR A 24 -17.84 33.58 -3.73
N ILE A 25 -17.25 33.73 -2.54
CA ILE A 25 -15.88 33.31 -2.25
C ILE A 25 -15.84 31.78 -2.11
N CYS A 26 -16.77 31.19 -1.37
CA CYS A 26 -16.84 29.74 -1.20
C CYS A 26 -17.16 28.99 -2.49
N ASN A 27 -17.98 29.55 -3.38
CA ASN A 27 -18.22 28.96 -4.70
C ASN A 27 -16.94 28.89 -5.56
N LEU A 28 -15.95 29.76 -5.30
CA LEU A 28 -14.65 29.73 -5.95
C LEU A 28 -13.69 28.74 -5.27
N LEU A 29 -13.65 28.75 -3.93
CA LEU A 29 -12.68 27.98 -3.14
C LEU A 29 -13.09 26.52 -2.90
N SER A 30 -14.39 26.24 -2.89
CA SER A 30 -14.97 24.92 -2.63
C SER A 30 -16.25 24.77 -3.46
N PRO A 31 -16.11 24.60 -4.80
CA PRO A 31 -17.26 24.45 -5.69
C PRO A 31 -18.06 23.18 -5.36
N SER A 32 -19.38 23.28 -5.42
CA SER A 32 -20.34 22.24 -5.00
C SER A 32 -20.18 20.88 -5.70
N ASP A 33 -19.52 20.84 -6.85
CA ASP A 33 -19.36 19.64 -7.68
C ASP A 33 -18.20 18.74 -7.23
N ASP A 34 -17.32 19.21 -6.33
CA ASP A 34 -16.08 18.53 -5.93
C ASP A 34 -16.12 17.98 -4.48
N LEU A 35 -17.30 17.52 -4.06
CA LEU A 35 -17.57 16.99 -2.72
C LEU A 35 -16.78 15.72 -2.36
N LYS A 36 -16.18 15.03 -3.34
CA LYS A 36 -15.44 13.78 -3.09
C LYS A 36 -14.17 14.00 -2.26
N ASN A 37 -13.55 15.17 -2.38
CA ASN A 37 -12.27 15.49 -1.73
C ASN A 37 -12.44 16.40 -0.50
N CYS A 38 -13.67 16.80 -0.17
CA CYS A 38 -13.94 17.71 0.94
C CYS A 38 -14.51 16.95 2.15
N ILE A 39 -13.92 17.15 3.33
CA ILE A 39 -14.40 16.53 4.58
C ILE A 39 -15.30 17.54 5.34
N PRO A 40 -16.54 17.17 5.70
CA PRO A 40 -17.43 18.07 6.41
C PRO A 40 -16.98 18.31 7.86
N LEU A 41 -16.77 19.58 8.24
CA LEU A 41 -16.29 19.98 9.57
C LEU A 41 -17.27 19.64 10.68
N LYS A 42 -18.57 19.66 10.41
CA LYS A 42 -19.62 19.32 11.39
C LYS A 42 -19.35 18.01 12.16
N LYS A 43 -18.72 17.02 11.52
CA LYS A 43 -18.37 15.74 12.16
C LYS A 43 -17.31 15.88 13.27
N TYR A 44 -16.50 16.92 13.24
CA TYR A 44 -15.44 17.20 14.21
C TYR A 44 -15.83 18.27 15.24
N LEU A 45 -16.98 18.92 15.05
CA LEU A 45 -17.50 19.94 15.96
C LEU A 45 -18.42 19.36 17.04
N ALA A 46 -18.85 18.10 16.91
CA ALA A 46 -19.64 17.38 17.91
C ALA A 46 -18.73 16.45 18.74
N PRO A 47 -19.04 16.21 20.03
CA PRO A 47 -18.32 15.24 20.83
C PRO A 47 -18.34 13.85 20.20
N SER A 48 -17.23 13.12 20.32
CA SER A 48 -17.12 11.74 19.84
C SER A 48 -18.21 10.86 20.47
N PRO A 49 -18.85 9.95 19.68
CA PRO A 49 -19.77 8.96 20.23
C PRO A 49 -19.07 7.92 21.11
N PHE A 50 -17.73 7.82 21.02
CA PHE A 50 -16.93 6.94 21.85
C PHE A 50 -16.62 7.61 23.18
N HIS A 51 -17.33 7.21 24.24
CA HIS A 51 -17.02 7.59 25.63
C HIS A 51 -15.99 6.59 26.18
N SER A 52 -14.71 6.97 26.23
CA SER A 52 -13.72 6.23 26.99
C SER A 52 -12.80 7.20 27.77
N PRO A 53 -12.55 6.97 29.06
CA PRO A 53 -11.65 7.78 29.89
C PRO A 53 -10.16 7.44 29.68
N VAL A 54 -9.81 6.49 28.79
CA VAL A 54 -8.44 6.07 28.49
C VAL A 54 -8.07 6.51 27.07
N GLU A 55 -6.85 7.02 26.86
CA GLU A 55 -6.29 7.25 25.52
C GLU A 55 -6.02 5.91 24.83
N GLU A 56 -7.04 5.32 24.19
CA GLU A 56 -6.94 4.05 23.45
C GLU A 56 -6.16 4.18 22.13
N VAL A 57 -6.08 5.40 21.61
CA VAL A 57 -5.39 5.77 20.36
C VAL A 57 -4.49 6.96 20.66
N ILE A 58 -3.23 6.88 20.24
CA ILE A 58 -2.25 7.94 20.45
C ILE A 58 -1.69 8.45 19.11
N HIS A 59 -1.29 9.71 19.08
CA HIS A 59 -0.64 10.33 17.92
C HIS A 59 0.72 10.91 18.36
N PRO A 60 1.75 10.08 18.49
CA PRO A 60 2.98 10.46 19.18
C PRO A 60 3.80 11.53 18.43
N CYS A 61 3.50 11.75 17.16
CA CYS A 61 4.11 12.77 16.31
C CYS A 61 3.21 13.97 16.02
N ASN A 62 2.08 14.11 16.74
CA ASN A 62 1.20 15.27 16.60
C ASN A 62 0.79 15.83 17.99
N PRO A 63 1.34 17.00 18.40
CA PRO A 63 2.30 17.83 17.68
C PRO A 63 3.68 17.14 17.53
N ASN A 64 4.51 17.60 16.60
CA ASN A 64 5.84 17.02 16.35
C ASN A 64 6.70 17.07 17.63
N ALA A 65 7.06 15.90 18.16
CA ALA A 65 7.85 15.76 19.38
C ALA A 65 9.38 15.86 19.17
N CYS A 66 9.82 15.95 17.91
CA CYS A 66 11.23 15.94 17.55
C CYS A 66 11.84 17.33 17.37
N PRO A 67 13.17 17.47 17.54
CA PRO A 67 13.88 18.71 17.24
C PRO A 67 13.74 19.12 15.76
N ASN A 68 14.08 20.38 15.47
CA ASN A 68 14.19 20.85 14.09
C ASN A 68 15.14 19.95 13.28
N ASN A 69 14.79 19.72 12.00
CA ASN A 69 15.50 18.82 11.06
C ASN A 69 15.48 17.33 11.42
N HIS A 70 14.60 16.91 12.34
CA HIS A 70 14.30 15.50 12.57
C HIS A 70 12.87 15.19 12.15
N VAL A 71 12.70 14.07 11.45
CA VAL A 71 11.38 13.50 11.17
C VAL A 71 10.97 12.71 12.41
N CYS A 72 9.74 12.96 12.88
CA CYS A 72 9.12 12.13 13.90
C CYS A 72 8.47 10.92 13.25
N GLU A 73 8.91 9.73 13.62
CA GLU A 73 8.36 8.47 13.17
C GLU A 73 7.73 7.71 14.34
N VAL A 74 6.65 6.99 14.07
CA VAL A 74 6.06 6.09 15.07
C VAL A 74 7.06 4.97 15.39
N ASN A 75 7.32 4.73 16.68
CA ASN A 75 8.22 3.66 17.10
C ASN A 75 7.53 2.29 16.96
N ARG A 76 7.69 1.67 15.80
CA ARG A 76 7.15 0.34 15.51
C ARG A 76 8.17 -0.79 15.69
N LYS A 77 9.37 -0.48 16.22
CA LYS A 77 10.43 -1.47 16.46
C LYS A 77 10.28 -2.15 17.83
N GLY A 78 9.38 -1.64 18.68
CA GLY A 78 9.30 -2.05 20.07
C GLY A 78 10.52 -1.60 20.86
N CYS A 79 10.60 -1.99 22.12
CA CYS A 79 11.72 -1.67 23.00
C CYS A 79 12.23 -2.93 23.70
N GLN A 80 13.52 -2.94 24.01
CA GLN A 80 14.12 -3.99 24.83
C GLN A 80 13.61 -3.88 26.27
N ALA A 81 13.48 -5.02 26.95
CA ALA A 81 13.02 -5.07 28.32
C ALA A 81 13.88 -4.19 29.25
N GLY A 82 13.25 -3.23 29.94
CA GLY A 82 13.91 -2.36 30.93
C GLY A 82 14.38 -0.99 30.41
N GLN A 83 14.06 -0.60 29.18
CA GLN A 83 14.27 0.77 28.67
C GLN A 83 12.97 1.58 28.64
N ASP A 84 13.06 2.88 28.92
CA ASP A 84 11.95 3.82 28.72
C ASP A 84 11.62 3.91 27.22
N CYS A 85 10.47 3.37 26.84
CA CYS A 85 10.06 3.25 25.46
C CYS A 85 9.22 4.45 25.04
N LEU A 86 9.83 5.38 24.30
CA LEU A 86 9.05 6.44 23.66
C LEU A 86 8.25 5.83 22.49
N PRO A 87 6.98 6.24 22.31
CA PRO A 87 6.14 5.77 21.19
C PRO A 87 6.55 6.37 19.84
N TYR A 88 7.62 7.16 19.79
CA TYR A 88 8.18 7.77 18.59
C TYR A 88 9.71 7.67 18.55
N LEU A 89 10.26 7.83 17.36
CA LEU A 89 11.69 7.95 17.07
C LEU A 89 11.92 9.27 16.33
N CYS A 90 13.02 9.95 16.66
CA CYS A 90 13.46 11.13 15.92
C CYS A 90 14.60 10.74 15.00
N VAL A 91 14.35 10.72 13.69
CA VAL A 91 15.36 10.37 12.69
C VAL A 91 15.83 11.63 11.94
N PRO A 92 17.11 11.74 11.60
CA PRO A 92 17.60 12.85 10.78
C PRO A 92 16.85 12.93 9.44
N GLY A 93 16.59 14.15 8.98
CA GLY A 93 15.91 14.37 7.72
C GLY A 93 16.30 15.65 6.99
N CYS A 94 15.86 15.73 5.74
CA CYS A 94 16.09 16.87 4.87
C CYS A 94 14.79 17.63 4.62
N LYS A 95 14.87 18.96 4.55
CA LYS A 95 13.77 19.78 4.07
C LYS A 95 13.63 19.64 2.55
N LEU A 96 12.40 19.58 2.04
CA LEU A 96 12.14 19.55 0.60
C LEU A 96 12.48 20.86 -0.13
N GLY A 97 12.62 21.96 0.60
CA GLY A 97 13.00 23.26 0.07
C GLY A 97 13.01 24.32 1.16
N GLU A 98 13.48 25.52 0.84
CA GLU A 98 13.61 26.62 1.82
C GLU A 98 12.25 27.10 2.35
N ALA A 99 11.20 27.00 1.53
CA ALA A 99 9.84 27.42 1.87
C ALA A 99 8.94 26.29 2.40
N SER A 100 9.46 25.06 2.51
CA SER A 100 8.69 23.89 2.97
C SER A 100 9.19 23.42 4.33
N ASP A 101 8.25 23.25 5.26
CA ASP A 101 8.53 22.60 6.56
C ASP A 101 8.40 21.07 6.49
N PHE A 102 8.09 20.52 5.32
CA PHE A 102 8.05 19.07 5.13
C PHE A 102 9.46 18.47 5.12
N LEU A 103 9.68 17.53 6.03
CA LEU A 103 10.92 16.79 6.22
C LEU A 103 10.79 15.37 5.69
N VAL A 104 11.85 14.87 5.07
CA VAL A 104 11.97 13.48 4.60
C VAL A 104 13.13 12.80 5.30
N GLN A 105 13.02 11.49 5.54
CA GLN A 105 14.06 10.71 6.18
C GLN A 105 15.36 10.71 5.36
N GLN A 106 16.50 10.68 6.05
CA GLN A 106 17.80 10.43 5.42
C GLN A 106 17.80 9.17 4.54
N ASP A 107 18.61 9.19 3.48
CA ASP A 107 18.77 8.13 2.48
C ASP A 107 17.50 7.82 1.64
N THR A 108 16.48 8.67 1.74
CA THR A 108 15.27 8.57 0.92
C THR A 108 15.45 9.26 -0.43
N LEU A 109 14.96 8.63 -1.50
CA LEU A 109 14.86 9.22 -2.84
C LEU A 109 13.56 10.01 -2.98
N ILE A 110 13.70 11.29 -3.32
CA ILE A 110 12.59 12.23 -3.43
C ILE A 110 12.54 12.85 -4.82
N GLN A 111 11.35 12.83 -5.42
CA GLN A 111 10.98 13.53 -6.63
C GLN A 111 10.56 14.98 -6.34
N LEU A 112 11.18 15.93 -7.04
CA LEU A 112 10.92 17.36 -6.92
C LEU A 112 10.64 17.96 -8.30
N PRO A 113 9.75 18.95 -8.42
CA PRO A 113 9.58 19.69 -9.67
C PRO A 113 10.87 20.43 -10.04
N VAL A 114 11.14 20.57 -11.34
CA VAL A 114 12.28 21.36 -11.83
C VAL A 114 12.02 22.86 -11.66
N ALA A 115 13.08 23.63 -11.40
CA ALA A 115 12.99 25.07 -11.15
C ALA A 115 12.54 25.90 -12.36
N SER A 116 12.63 25.35 -13.58
CA SER A 116 12.13 26.00 -14.81
C SER A 116 10.61 26.19 -14.83
N GLY A 117 9.87 25.49 -13.94
CA GLY A 117 8.41 25.55 -13.87
C GLY A 117 7.71 24.78 -14.99
N GLU A 118 8.44 24.00 -15.78
CA GLU A 118 7.86 23.15 -16.81
C GLU A 118 7.06 22.00 -16.17
N MET A 119 5.76 21.94 -16.45
CA MET A 119 4.88 20.94 -15.87
C MET A 119 5.26 19.53 -16.34
N GLY A 120 5.25 18.56 -15.42
CA GLY A 120 5.61 17.18 -15.73
C GLY A 120 7.12 16.90 -15.77
N CYS A 121 7.96 17.91 -15.59
CA CYS A 121 9.41 17.75 -15.46
C CYS A 121 9.82 17.68 -13.99
N TYR A 122 10.58 16.64 -13.64
CA TYR A 122 11.00 16.38 -12.27
C TYR A 122 12.48 16.04 -12.20
N ARG A 123 13.08 16.26 -11.03
CA ARG A 123 14.37 15.71 -10.66
C ARG A 123 14.22 14.82 -9.44
N VAL A 124 15.04 13.79 -9.34
CA VAL A 124 15.12 12.90 -8.19
C VAL A 124 16.39 13.22 -7.43
N CYS A 125 16.27 13.52 -6.14
CA CYS A 125 17.38 13.80 -5.24
C CYS A 125 17.37 12.79 -4.08
N THR A 126 18.52 12.56 -3.46
CA THR A 126 18.64 11.76 -2.24
C THR A 126 18.74 12.69 -1.04
N CYS A 127 18.05 12.39 0.06
CA CYS A 127 18.31 13.09 1.32
C CYS A 127 19.65 12.63 1.90
N GLY A 128 20.67 13.47 1.79
CA GLY A 128 22.04 13.13 2.20
C GLY A 128 22.31 13.33 3.69
N PRO A 129 23.47 12.84 4.17
CA PRO A 129 23.87 12.94 5.59
C PRO A 129 24.11 14.39 6.06
N SER A 130 24.24 15.34 5.13
CA SER A 130 24.33 16.77 5.45
C SER A 130 22.99 17.40 5.89
N GLY A 131 21.89 16.63 5.84
CA GLY A 131 20.53 17.15 6.05
C GLY A 131 20.02 17.96 4.86
N ARG A 132 20.66 17.83 3.69
CA ARG A 132 20.27 18.48 2.43
C ARG A 132 20.02 17.45 1.35
N LEU A 133 19.25 17.88 0.35
CA LEU A 133 19.03 17.11 -0.86
C LEU A 133 20.30 17.15 -1.74
N GLU A 134 20.81 15.98 -2.06
CA GLU A 134 22.06 15.73 -2.77
C GLU A 134 21.82 14.76 -3.94
N ASN A 135 22.84 14.57 -4.80
CA ASN A 135 22.82 13.61 -5.92
C ASN A 135 21.57 13.73 -6.81
N CYS A 136 21.19 14.96 -7.15
CA CYS A 136 20.00 15.22 -7.95
C CYS A 136 20.19 14.87 -9.43
N LEU A 137 19.31 14.03 -9.97
CA LEU A 137 19.27 13.64 -11.38
C LEU A 137 17.94 14.05 -12.01
N GLU A 138 17.98 14.61 -13.21
CA GLU A 138 16.75 14.95 -13.95
C GLU A 138 16.08 13.71 -14.52
N MET A 139 14.75 13.66 -14.43
CA MET A 139 13.93 12.63 -15.05
C MET A 139 13.49 13.06 -16.44
N PRO A 140 13.24 12.11 -17.36
CA PRO A 140 12.49 12.40 -18.57
C PRO A 140 11.15 13.07 -18.23
N CYS A 141 10.88 14.23 -18.84
CA CYS A 141 9.64 14.95 -18.62
C CYS A 141 8.43 14.13 -19.10
N ILE A 142 7.37 14.19 -18.31
CA ILE A 142 6.08 13.58 -18.60
C ILE A 142 5.22 14.60 -19.32
N ASP A 143 4.68 14.24 -20.48
CA ASP A 143 3.79 15.11 -21.24
C ASP A 143 2.38 15.10 -20.63
N VAL A 144 2.17 15.99 -19.66
CA VAL A 144 0.88 16.17 -18.96
C VAL A 144 -0.24 16.73 -19.84
N GLN A 145 0.08 17.22 -21.05
CA GLN A 145 -0.93 17.72 -22.00
C GLN A 145 -1.61 16.58 -22.77
N LYS A 146 -1.01 15.39 -22.78
CA LYS A 146 -1.64 14.21 -23.40
C LYS A 146 -2.88 13.80 -22.62
N THR A 147 -3.94 13.57 -23.38
CA THR A 147 -5.24 13.14 -22.88
C THR A 147 -5.54 11.72 -23.31
N CYS A 148 -6.25 10.98 -22.47
CA CYS A 148 -6.76 9.66 -22.79
C CYS A 148 -8.12 9.80 -23.50
N ILE A 149 -8.39 8.94 -24.49
CA ILE A 149 -9.67 8.94 -25.20
C ILE A 149 -10.45 7.70 -24.76
N VAL A 150 -11.55 7.90 -24.04
CA VAL A 150 -12.40 6.82 -23.53
C VAL A 150 -13.85 7.10 -23.92
N GLY A 151 -14.46 6.19 -24.69
CA GLY A 151 -15.85 6.36 -25.16
C GLY A 151 -16.08 7.65 -25.96
N GLY A 152 -15.07 8.13 -26.70
CA GLY A 152 -15.11 9.38 -27.45
C GLY A 152 -14.92 10.66 -26.61
N GLN A 153 -14.79 10.56 -25.29
CA GLN A 153 -14.48 11.69 -24.41
C GLN A 153 -12.98 11.79 -24.17
N ARG A 154 -12.46 13.02 -24.14
CA ARG A 154 -11.09 13.32 -23.71
C ARG A 154 -11.04 13.40 -22.19
N LYS A 155 -10.07 12.71 -21.59
CA LYS A 155 -9.79 12.71 -20.16
C LYS A 155 -8.40 13.28 -19.93
N SER A 156 -8.29 14.33 -19.12
CA SER A 156 -7.02 15.01 -18.84
C SER A 156 -6.11 14.13 -17.97
N HIS A 157 -4.80 14.37 -18.02
CA HIS A 157 -3.84 13.78 -17.10
C HIS A 157 -4.28 13.97 -15.63
N GLY A 158 -4.09 12.94 -14.80
CA GLY A 158 -4.46 12.93 -13.37
C GLY A 158 -5.94 12.66 -13.10
N THR A 159 -6.80 12.62 -14.13
CA THR A 159 -8.23 12.36 -13.91
C THR A 159 -8.50 10.88 -13.66
N SER A 160 -9.26 10.60 -12.60
CA SER A 160 -9.77 9.27 -12.26
C SER A 160 -11.26 9.15 -12.62
N PHE A 161 -11.67 8.01 -13.16
CA PHE A 161 -13.03 7.76 -13.61
C PHE A 161 -13.34 6.26 -13.60
N LYS A 162 -14.62 5.91 -13.79
CA LYS A 162 -15.04 4.51 -13.93
C LYS A 162 -15.36 4.17 -15.37
N VAL A 163 -14.95 2.98 -15.78
CA VAL A 163 -15.38 2.32 -17.03
C VAL A 163 -16.01 1.00 -16.61
N ASP A 164 -17.33 0.91 -16.72
CA ASP A 164 -18.13 -0.17 -16.12
C ASP A 164 -17.86 -0.30 -14.61
N CYS A 165 -17.36 -1.46 -14.17
CA CYS A 165 -16.96 -1.73 -12.79
C CYS A 165 -15.47 -1.46 -12.52
N ASN A 166 -14.71 -1.10 -13.55
CA ASN A 166 -13.28 -0.83 -13.46
C ASN A 166 -13.01 0.62 -13.09
N THR A 167 -12.07 0.81 -12.16
CA THR A 167 -11.52 2.12 -11.83
C THR A 167 -10.35 2.38 -12.78
N CYS A 168 -10.33 3.56 -13.38
CA CYS A 168 -9.33 3.97 -14.36
C CYS A 168 -8.78 5.35 -14.03
N SER A 169 -7.53 5.59 -14.43
CA SER A 169 -6.86 6.88 -14.37
C SER A 169 -6.17 7.18 -15.69
N CYS A 170 -6.22 8.44 -16.13
CA CYS A 170 -5.43 8.89 -17.26
C CYS A 170 -4.08 9.44 -16.80
N PHE A 171 -2.99 8.86 -17.26
CA PHE A 171 -1.64 9.29 -16.92
C PHE A 171 -0.85 9.60 -18.19
N ALA A 172 -0.78 10.89 -18.55
CA ALA A 172 0.04 11.38 -19.67
C ALA A 172 -0.30 10.70 -21.02
N GLY A 173 -1.60 10.46 -21.25
CA GLY A 173 -2.13 9.76 -22.42
C GLY A 173 -2.21 8.25 -22.28
N GLU A 174 -1.61 7.66 -21.24
CA GLU A 174 -1.75 6.25 -20.91
C GLU A 174 -3.03 6.01 -20.09
N LEU A 175 -3.85 5.06 -20.52
CA LEU A 175 -5.04 4.63 -19.79
C LEU A 175 -4.66 3.47 -18.86
N ILE A 176 -4.70 3.72 -17.55
CA ILE A 176 -4.39 2.71 -16.53
C ILE A 176 -5.70 2.34 -15.83
N CYS A 177 -6.08 1.07 -15.86
CA CYS A 177 -7.34 0.58 -15.30
C CYS A 177 -7.13 -0.68 -14.47
N SER A 178 -7.99 -0.89 -13.48
CA SER A 178 -8.20 -2.22 -12.91
C SER A 178 -8.69 -3.17 -14.00
N ASN A 179 -8.32 -4.45 -13.93
CA ASN A 179 -8.69 -5.44 -14.93
C ASN A 179 -9.75 -6.43 -14.40
N ARG A 180 -10.87 -5.89 -13.93
CA ARG A 180 -12.01 -6.68 -13.45
C ARG A 180 -12.88 -7.07 -14.63
N GLN A 181 -13.34 -8.31 -14.62
CA GLN A 181 -14.41 -8.72 -15.52
C GLN A 181 -15.75 -8.23 -14.96
N CYS A 182 -16.39 -7.32 -15.67
CA CYS A 182 -17.64 -6.70 -15.22
C CYS A 182 -18.84 -7.44 -15.78
N LEU A 183 -19.71 -7.97 -14.91
CA LEU A 183 -21.06 -8.35 -15.28
C LEU A 183 -21.98 -7.12 -15.22
N SER A 184 -22.84 -6.97 -16.21
CA SER A 184 -23.88 -5.94 -16.24
C SER A 184 -25.28 -6.57 -16.23
N GLU A 185 -26.30 -5.76 -16.00
CA GLU A 185 -27.69 -6.19 -16.14
C GLU A 185 -28.00 -6.70 -17.56
N TYR A 186 -27.27 -6.20 -18.57
CA TYR A 186 -27.36 -6.59 -19.97
C TYR A 186 -26.51 -7.82 -20.33
N SER A 187 -25.69 -8.33 -19.41
CA SER A 187 -24.91 -9.56 -19.65
C SER A 187 -25.83 -10.74 -19.92
N SER A 188 -25.54 -11.49 -20.98
CA SER A 188 -26.35 -12.61 -21.39
C SER A 188 -26.35 -13.72 -20.33
N ARG A 189 -27.32 -14.64 -20.41
CA ARG A 189 -27.31 -15.84 -19.55
C ARG A 189 -26.04 -16.66 -19.72
N LEU A 190 -25.47 -16.66 -20.93
CA LEU A 190 -24.21 -17.35 -21.22
C LEU A 190 -23.04 -16.67 -20.50
N ASP A 191 -22.95 -15.33 -20.57
CA ASP A 191 -21.89 -14.57 -19.86
C ASP A 191 -21.94 -14.80 -18.36
N ARG A 192 -23.16 -14.81 -17.79
CA ARG A 192 -23.36 -15.12 -16.37
C ARG A 192 -22.98 -16.55 -16.02
N SER A 193 -23.19 -17.51 -16.93
CA SER A 193 -22.81 -18.91 -16.71
C SER A 193 -21.31 -19.17 -16.83
N MET A 194 -20.59 -18.35 -17.61
CA MET A 194 -19.15 -18.45 -17.80
C MET A 194 -18.36 -17.64 -16.77
N PHE A 195 -19.00 -16.72 -16.05
CA PHE A 195 -18.36 -15.89 -15.06
C PHE A 195 -17.91 -16.72 -13.85
N THR A 196 -16.59 -16.92 -13.74
CA THR A 196 -15.96 -17.61 -12.61
C THR A 196 -15.59 -16.66 -11.48
N GLY A 197 -15.65 -15.35 -11.70
CA GLY A 197 -15.15 -14.34 -10.74
C GLY A 197 -13.63 -14.23 -10.67
N LEU A 198 -12.89 -15.02 -11.46
CA LEU A 198 -11.46 -14.89 -11.66
C LEU A 198 -11.14 -14.22 -13.02
N PRO A 199 -9.95 -13.59 -13.17
CA PRO A 199 -9.52 -13.00 -14.43
C PRO A 199 -9.62 -13.99 -15.60
N CYS A 200 -10.11 -13.52 -16.76
CA CYS A 200 -10.29 -14.31 -17.97
C CYS A 200 -11.18 -15.57 -17.82
N ASN A 201 -12.11 -15.58 -16.86
CA ASN A 201 -12.94 -16.74 -16.52
C ASN A 201 -12.11 -18.00 -16.21
N CYS A 202 -10.92 -17.85 -15.61
CA CYS A 202 -10.12 -18.99 -15.18
C CYS A 202 -10.87 -19.82 -14.13
N ALA A 203 -10.62 -21.14 -14.11
CA ALA A 203 -11.11 -22.02 -13.06
C ALA A 203 -10.51 -21.64 -11.69
N ASP A 204 -11.26 -21.93 -10.62
CA ASP A 204 -10.93 -21.68 -9.21
C ASP A 204 -9.96 -22.69 -8.59
N GLN A 205 -9.52 -23.68 -9.37
CA GLN A 205 -8.54 -24.67 -8.92
C GLN A 205 -7.21 -24.01 -8.57
N PHE A 206 -6.80 -24.17 -7.31
CA PHE A 206 -5.55 -23.62 -6.79
C PHE A 206 -4.36 -24.52 -7.14
N VAL A 207 -3.69 -24.19 -8.25
CA VAL A 207 -2.48 -24.87 -8.74
C VAL A 207 -1.42 -23.80 -9.00
N PRO A 208 -0.72 -23.34 -7.95
CA PRO A 208 0.04 -22.11 -8.00
C PRO A 208 1.24 -22.19 -8.94
N VAL A 209 1.63 -21.04 -9.48
CA VAL A 209 2.85 -20.84 -10.28
C VAL A 209 3.62 -19.65 -9.76
N CYS A 210 4.95 -19.75 -9.76
CA CYS A 210 5.86 -18.66 -9.43
C CYS A 210 6.35 -17.98 -10.70
N ALA A 211 6.08 -16.69 -10.83
CA ALA A 211 6.53 -15.89 -11.96
C ALA A 211 7.86 -15.18 -11.69
N HIS A 212 8.56 -14.81 -12.76
CA HIS A 212 9.89 -14.17 -12.69
C HIS A 212 9.89 -12.78 -12.02
N ASN A 213 8.72 -12.16 -11.81
CA ASN A 213 8.60 -10.95 -11.00
C ASN A 213 8.51 -11.23 -9.49
N GLY A 214 8.69 -12.48 -9.07
CA GLY A 214 8.64 -12.91 -7.66
C GLY A 214 7.22 -13.07 -7.10
N ARG A 215 6.18 -13.00 -7.96
CA ARG A 215 4.79 -13.16 -7.55
C ARG A 215 4.30 -14.59 -7.77
N THR A 216 3.59 -15.13 -6.76
CA THR A 216 2.77 -16.33 -6.93
C THR A 216 1.40 -15.99 -7.51
N TYR A 217 1.02 -16.74 -8.53
CA TYR A 217 -0.32 -16.73 -9.09
C TYR A 217 -1.06 -18.01 -8.70
N PRO A 218 -2.39 -17.96 -8.47
CA PRO A 218 -3.16 -19.13 -8.05
C PRO A 218 -3.25 -20.20 -9.15
N SER A 219 -3.05 -19.84 -10.41
CA SER A 219 -2.96 -20.78 -11.52
C SER A 219 -2.17 -20.21 -12.71
N ALA A 220 -1.68 -21.10 -13.58
CA ALA A 220 -1.08 -20.73 -14.86
C ALA A 220 -2.05 -19.96 -15.78
N CYS A 221 -3.37 -20.23 -15.67
CA CYS A 221 -4.39 -19.50 -16.41
C CYS A 221 -4.42 -18.02 -15.99
N VAL A 222 -4.44 -17.75 -14.68
CA VAL A 222 -4.45 -16.38 -14.15
C VAL A 222 -3.13 -15.66 -14.48
N ALA A 223 -1.99 -16.34 -14.37
CA ALA A 223 -0.70 -15.77 -14.77
C ALA A 223 -0.71 -15.31 -16.24
N ARG A 224 -1.19 -16.15 -17.17
CA ARG A 224 -1.33 -15.79 -18.59
C ARG A 224 -2.31 -14.65 -18.81
N CYS A 225 -3.44 -14.66 -18.10
CA CYS A 225 -4.47 -13.63 -18.23
C CYS A 225 -3.92 -12.22 -17.95
N VAL A 226 -3.02 -12.09 -16.97
CA VAL A 226 -2.40 -10.80 -16.62
C VAL A 226 -1.10 -10.52 -17.40
N GLY A 227 -0.85 -11.25 -18.49
CA GLY A 227 0.24 -10.98 -19.42
C GLY A 227 1.56 -11.70 -19.14
N MET A 228 1.61 -12.68 -18.24
CA MET A 228 2.80 -13.53 -18.09
C MET A 228 2.90 -14.56 -19.22
N GLN A 229 4.10 -14.74 -19.77
CA GLN A 229 4.39 -15.75 -20.79
C GLN A 229 4.75 -17.09 -20.14
N ASP A 230 4.50 -18.22 -20.82
CA ASP A 230 4.74 -19.57 -20.28
C ASP A 230 6.22 -19.83 -19.90
N ASN A 231 7.18 -19.13 -20.51
CA ASN A 231 8.60 -19.21 -20.17
C ASN A 231 9.04 -18.22 -19.07
N ARG A 232 8.09 -17.50 -18.46
CA ARG A 232 8.32 -16.51 -17.39
C ARG A 232 7.67 -16.91 -16.08
N PHE A 233 7.21 -18.15 -15.95
CA PHE A 233 6.76 -18.74 -14.70
C PHE A 233 6.99 -20.25 -14.68
N GLU A 234 6.94 -20.83 -13.49
CA GLU A 234 7.11 -22.26 -13.26
C GLU A 234 6.17 -22.74 -12.15
N PHE A 235 5.79 -24.02 -12.18
CA PHE A 235 4.86 -24.60 -11.22
C PHE A 235 5.38 -24.54 -9.77
N GLY A 236 4.43 -24.42 -8.84
CA GLY A 236 4.68 -24.23 -7.41
C GLY A 236 4.77 -22.76 -7.01
N PRO A 237 4.48 -22.44 -5.73
CA PRO A 237 4.56 -21.07 -5.21
C PRO A 237 6.00 -20.58 -5.09
N CYS A 238 6.23 -19.27 -5.15
CA CYS A 238 7.55 -18.67 -5.06
C CYS A 238 8.22 -18.93 -3.71
N LYS A 239 7.46 -18.95 -2.60
CA LYS A 239 8.04 -19.19 -1.28
C LYS A 239 8.60 -20.60 -1.09
N SER A 240 8.15 -21.58 -1.88
CA SER A 240 8.73 -22.94 -1.87
C SER A 240 10.07 -23.06 -2.61
N LYS A 241 10.53 -21.99 -3.27
CA LYS A 241 11.71 -22.00 -4.13
C LYS A 241 12.82 -21.22 -3.46
N ASP A 242 13.88 -21.93 -3.07
CA ASP A 242 15.06 -21.29 -2.51
C ASP A 242 15.95 -20.75 -3.64
N PRO A 243 16.05 -19.41 -3.81
CA PRO A 243 16.86 -18.79 -4.86
C PRO A 243 18.36 -19.06 -4.68
N CYS A 244 18.81 -19.52 -3.51
CA CYS A 244 20.20 -19.80 -3.23
C CYS A 244 20.63 -21.24 -3.60
N THR A 245 19.70 -22.12 -3.96
CA THR A 245 19.99 -23.53 -4.30
C THR A 245 20.99 -23.67 -5.46
N SER A 246 20.93 -22.78 -6.44
CA SER A 246 21.82 -22.78 -7.62
C SER A 246 23.23 -22.21 -7.33
N ASN A 247 23.50 -21.78 -6.09
CA ASN A 247 24.72 -21.07 -5.70
C ASN A 247 25.03 -19.87 -6.62
N PRO A 248 24.13 -18.88 -6.73
CA PRO A 248 24.29 -17.77 -7.67
C PRO A 248 25.42 -16.80 -7.30
N CYS A 249 25.93 -16.85 -6.06
CA CYS A 249 26.97 -15.95 -5.56
C CYS A 249 28.39 -16.50 -5.77
N SER A 250 29.37 -15.60 -5.82
CA SER A 250 30.80 -15.96 -5.86
C SER A 250 31.23 -16.76 -4.63
N LYS A 251 32.31 -17.55 -4.73
CA LYS A 251 32.82 -18.38 -3.61
C LYS A 251 33.18 -17.59 -2.33
N SER A 252 33.56 -16.32 -2.46
CA SER A 252 33.86 -15.39 -1.36
C SER A 252 32.61 -14.75 -0.75
N GLN A 253 31.45 -14.98 -1.34
CA GLN A 253 30.16 -14.43 -0.94
C GLN A 253 29.23 -15.55 -0.46
N ARG A 254 28.21 -15.17 0.29
CA ARG A 254 27.10 -16.02 0.72
C ARG A 254 25.83 -15.48 0.08
N CYS A 255 25.03 -16.40 -0.47
CA CYS A 255 23.68 -16.09 -0.93
C CYS A 255 22.72 -16.02 0.25
N ILE A 256 21.89 -14.99 0.26
CA ILE A 256 20.83 -14.79 1.24
C ILE A 256 19.53 -14.56 0.47
N ALA A 257 18.53 -15.40 0.71
CA ALA A 257 17.22 -15.23 0.11
C ALA A 257 16.59 -13.89 0.54
N LYS A 258 16.09 -13.13 -0.42
CA LYS A 258 15.42 -11.84 -0.25
C LYS A 258 14.20 -11.79 -1.18
N PRO A 259 13.15 -12.57 -0.88
CA PRO A 259 11.97 -12.65 -1.73
C PRO A 259 11.31 -11.28 -1.86
N LYS A 260 10.90 -10.91 -3.07
CA LYS A 260 10.23 -9.62 -3.35
C LYS A 260 9.39 -9.71 -4.61
N VAL A 261 8.29 -8.96 -4.64
CA VAL A 261 7.44 -8.83 -5.82
C VAL A 261 7.77 -7.51 -6.53
N CYS A 262 8.39 -7.58 -7.70
CA CYS A 262 8.73 -6.39 -8.49
C CYS A 262 7.54 -5.87 -9.30
N LEU A 263 7.40 -4.54 -9.30
CA LEU A 263 6.35 -3.79 -10.03
C LEU A 263 6.85 -3.25 -11.37
N THR A 264 8.16 -3.12 -11.52
CA THR A 264 8.82 -2.73 -12.77
C THR A 264 8.79 -3.84 -13.82
N SER A 265 9.05 -3.50 -15.07
CA SER A 265 9.09 -4.44 -16.18
C SER A 265 10.24 -5.44 -16.06
N ILE A 266 9.91 -6.73 -15.91
CA ILE A 266 10.87 -7.84 -15.90
C ILE A 266 11.68 -8.00 -17.20
N ALA A 267 11.26 -7.35 -18.28
CA ALA A 267 12.01 -7.31 -19.53
C ALA A 267 13.17 -6.29 -19.49
N LEU A 268 13.10 -5.32 -18.58
CA LEU A 268 14.07 -4.23 -18.43
C LEU A 268 14.94 -4.41 -17.19
N PHE A 269 14.39 -4.98 -16.11
CA PHE A 269 15.06 -5.13 -14.83
C PHE A 269 14.93 -6.56 -14.32
N GLU A 270 16.04 -7.12 -13.84
CA GLU A 270 16.03 -8.42 -13.16
C GLU A 270 15.41 -8.26 -11.76
N CYS A 271 14.50 -9.16 -11.41
CA CYS A 271 13.85 -9.17 -10.11
C CYS A 271 14.57 -10.13 -9.15
N ASP A 272 15.80 -9.78 -8.76
CA ASP A 272 16.63 -10.64 -7.92
C ASP A 272 15.93 -11.00 -6.60
N GLN A 273 15.76 -12.31 -6.38
CA GLN A 273 15.15 -12.88 -5.16
C GLN A 273 16.20 -13.20 -4.08
N PHE A 274 17.45 -12.78 -4.27
CA PHE A 274 18.54 -13.01 -3.33
C PHE A 274 19.52 -11.84 -3.30
N GLU A 275 20.41 -11.85 -2.31
CA GLU A 275 21.51 -10.90 -2.16
C GLU A 275 22.81 -11.65 -1.83
N CYS A 276 23.93 -11.18 -2.38
CA CYS A 276 25.25 -11.78 -2.14
C CYS A 276 26.06 -10.94 -1.14
N ILE A 277 26.21 -11.45 0.10
CA ILE A 277 26.98 -10.76 1.14
C ILE A 277 28.38 -11.34 1.27
N SER A 278 29.39 -10.48 1.49
CA SER A 278 30.78 -10.93 1.70
C SER A 278 30.92 -11.79 2.96
N LYS A 279 31.69 -12.88 2.86
CA LYS A 279 32.02 -13.74 4.02
C LYS A 279 32.95 -13.08 5.02
N SER A 280 33.69 -12.03 4.63
CA SER A 280 34.59 -11.28 5.52
C SER A 280 33.89 -10.21 6.35
N MET A 281 32.57 -10.08 6.23
CA MET A 281 31.79 -9.07 6.94
C MET A 281 31.74 -9.40 8.45
N ASN A 282 32.07 -8.42 9.29
CA ASN A 282 31.82 -8.54 10.73
C ASN A 282 30.37 -8.15 11.03
N CYS A 283 29.52 -9.14 11.29
CA CYS A 283 28.09 -8.93 11.54
C CYS A 283 27.80 -8.13 12.82
N GLU A 284 28.75 -8.01 13.75
CA GLU A 284 28.61 -7.21 14.98
C GLU A 284 28.62 -5.70 14.71
N LEU A 285 29.19 -5.28 13.56
CA LEU A 285 29.24 -3.87 13.15
C LEU A 285 27.99 -3.44 12.37
N LEU A 286 27.11 -4.37 12.03
CA LEU A 286 25.86 -4.06 11.31
C LEU A 286 24.77 -3.61 12.28
N PRO A 287 23.78 -2.83 11.81
CA PRO A 287 22.64 -2.43 12.62
C PRO A 287 21.95 -3.62 13.31
N ALA A 288 21.50 -3.39 14.54
CA ALA A 288 20.69 -4.37 15.26
C ALA A 288 19.28 -4.41 14.67
N GLU A 289 18.97 -5.52 14.01
CA GLU A 289 17.69 -5.82 13.38
C GLU A 289 17.33 -7.25 13.79
N PRO A 290 16.70 -7.44 14.96
CA PRO A 290 16.53 -8.76 15.54
C PRO A 290 15.81 -9.70 14.57
N VAL A 291 16.21 -10.97 14.56
CA VAL A 291 15.58 -12.01 13.75
C VAL A 291 15.38 -13.27 14.56
N CYS A 292 14.30 -13.99 14.28
CA CYS A 292 14.00 -15.26 14.90
C CYS A 292 14.27 -16.39 13.91
N ASP A 293 15.00 -17.42 14.35
CA ASP A 293 15.22 -18.62 13.55
C ASP A 293 14.07 -19.64 13.70
N THR A 294 14.11 -20.71 12.91
CA THR A 294 13.09 -21.78 12.92
C THR A 294 13.06 -22.62 14.21
N GLU A 295 14.07 -22.49 15.06
CA GLU A 295 14.20 -23.14 16.38
C GLU A 295 13.81 -22.20 17.53
N ASN A 296 13.23 -21.02 17.21
CA ASN A 296 12.86 -19.98 18.16
C ASN A 296 14.06 -19.39 18.94
N VAL A 297 15.20 -19.30 18.28
CA VAL A 297 16.41 -18.63 18.79
C VAL A 297 16.54 -17.25 18.13
N GLU A 298 16.67 -16.23 18.97
CA GLU A 298 16.83 -14.85 18.53
C GLU A 298 18.29 -14.52 18.19
N TYR A 299 18.49 -13.74 17.12
CA TYR A 299 19.78 -13.23 16.67
C TYR A 299 19.72 -11.72 16.48
N SER A 300 20.86 -11.04 16.62
CA SER A 300 20.95 -9.58 16.51
C SER A 300 20.64 -9.03 15.12
N ASN A 301 20.97 -9.80 14.07
CA ASN A 301 20.68 -9.47 12.68
C ASN A 301 20.78 -10.73 11.78
N ARG A 302 20.28 -10.60 10.55
CA ARG A 302 20.33 -11.66 9.53
C ARG A 302 21.75 -12.20 9.29
N CYS A 303 22.73 -11.31 9.29
CA CYS A 303 24.14 -11.66 9.08
C CYS A 303 24.62 -12.64 10.17
N ALA A 304 24.35 -12.32 11.44
CA ALA A 304 24.69 -13.17 12.59
C ALA A 304 23.95 -14.53 12.56
N LEU A 305 22.67 -14.53 12.19
CA LEU A 305 21.89 -15.77 12.01
C LEU A 305 22.54 -16.69 10.97
N TYR A 306 22.86 -16.16 9.78
CA TYR A 306 23.47 -16.96 8.73
C TYR A 306 24.91 -17.36 9.05
N GLN A 307 25.68 -16.54 9.77
CA GLN A 307 27.02 -16.93 10.26
C GLN A 307 26.98 -18.22 11.08
N ARG A 308 25.90 -18.47 11.82
CA ARG A 308 25.68 -19.72 12.57
C ARG A 308 25.01 -20.83 11.76
N SER A 309 24.85 -20.65 10.44
CA SER A 309 24.19 -21.59 9.55
C SER A 309 22.77 -21.97 9.99
N LYS A 310 22.05 -21.00 10.57
CA LYS A 310 20.64 -21.15 10.94
C LYS A 310 19.71 -20.67 9.84
N SER A 311 18.48 -21.16 9.89
CA SER A 311 17.42 -20.82 8.94
C SER A 311 16.53 -19.76 9.56
N LEU A 312 16.32 -18.67 8.81
CA LEU A 312 15.44 -17.59 9.21
C LEU A 312 13.98 -18.08 9.27
N SER A 313 13.28 -17.80 10.36
CA SER A 313 11.82 -17.94 10.42
C SER A 313 11.14 -16.61 10.06
N TYR A 314 11.51 -15.51 10.72
CA TYR A 314 10.95 -14.19 10.46
C TYR A 314 11.86 -13.05 10.95
N MET A 315 11.65 -11.84 10.40
CA MET A 315 12.28 -10.62 10.93
C MET A 315 11.54 -10.15 12.18
N GLY A 316 12.29 -9.77 13.22
CA GLY A 316 11.78 -9.34 14.51
C GLY A 316 12.30 -10.22 15.66
N PRO A 317 12.11 -9.77 16.91
CA PRO A 317 12.41 -10.56 18.09
C PRO A 317 11.52 -11.80 18.16
N CYS A 318 12.00 -12.87 18.81
CA CYS A 318 11.21 -14.08 18.93
C CYS A 318 9.98 -13.86 19.82
N GLN A 319 8.78 -14.23 19.35
CA GLN A 319 7.53 -14.16 20.11
C GLN A 319 6.91 -15.55 20.30
N ASP A 320 6.32 -15.78 21.47
CA ASP A 320 5.66 -17.05 21.80
C ASP A 320 4.43 -17.35 20.94
N ILE A 321 3.71 -16.32 20.48
CA ILE A 321 2.56 -16.47 19.58
C ILE A 321 2.94 -17.04 18.20
N CYS A 322 4.22 -16.97 17.81
CA CYS A 322 4.71 -17.44 16.52
C CYS A 322 4.99 -18.94 16.47
N ARG A 323 4.61 -19.72 17.49
CA ARG A 323 4.87 -21.16 17.51
C ARG A 323 4.09 -21.88 16.39
N GLN A 324 4.80 -22.82 15.76
CA GLN A 324 4.57 -23.39 14.42
C GLN A 324 3.12 -23.80 14.10
N GLN A 325 2.36 -22.88 13.51
CA GLN A 325 1.15 -23.20 12.74
C GLN A 325 1.23 -22.48 11.40
N PRO A 326 1.23 -23.21 10.27
CA PRO A 326 1.32 -22.58 8.96
C PRO A 326 0.07 -21.73 8.70
N VAL A 327 0.25 -20.67 7.91
CA VAL A 327 -0.83 -19.76 7.52
C VAL A 327 -0.74 -19.45 6.03
N CYS A 328 -1.89 -19.19 5.42
CA CYS A 328 -1.95 -18.68 4.06
C CYS A 328 -2.01 -17.15 4.11
N GLY A 329 -1.08 -16.48 3.45
CA GLY A 329 -1.12 -15.03 3.27
C GLY A 329 -2.08 -14.63 2.15
N HIS A 330 -2.61 -13.41 2.19
CA HIS A 330 -3.45 -12.87 1.11
C HIS A 330 -2.72 -12.76 -0.25
N ASN A 331 -1.39 -12.86 -0.27
CA ASN A 331 -0.59 -12.96 -1.49
C ASN A 331 -0.56 -14.38 -2.11
N GLY A 332 -1.25 -15.36 -1.51
CA GLY A 332 -1.29 -16.75 -1.98
C GLY A 332 -0.04 -17.57 -1.64
N GLU A 333 0.81 -17.08 -0.72
CA GLU A 333 1.99 -17.80 -0.23
C GLU A 333 1.70 -18.46 1.12
N THR A 334 2.25 -19.67 1.31
CA THR A 334 2.22 -20.34 2.60
C THR A 334 3.40 -19.89 3.46
N TYR A 335 3.10 -19.48 4.68
CA TYR A 335 4.08 -19.07 5.68
C TYR A 335 4.12 -20.10 6.81
N ASP A 336 5.31 -20.32 7.38
CA ASP A 336 5.49 -21.28 8.48
C ASP A 336 4.73 -20.89 9.76
N ASN A 337 4.51 -19.59 9.94
CA ASN A 337 3.76 -19.01 11.05
C ASN A 337 3.27 -17.59 10.72
N VAL A 338 2.37 -17.07 11.56
CA VAL A 338 1.79 -15.71 11.44
C VAL A 338 2.85 -14.61 11.43
N CYS A 339 3.92 -14.76 12.20
CA CYS A 339 4.96 -13.73 12.31
C CYS A 339 5.83 -13.65 11.06
N ALA A 340 6.05 -14.77 10.38
CA ALA A 340 6.68 -14.79 9.06
C ALA A 340 5.83 -14.06 8.01
N ALA A 341 4.49 -14.17 8.08
CA ALA A 341 3.61 -13.41 7.19
C ALA A 341 3.70 -11.90 7.47
N TYR A 342 3.60 -11.52 8.74
CA TYR A 342 3.66 -10.12 9.15
C TYR A 342 5.03 -9.47 8.94
N SER A 343 6.13 -10.21 9.11
CA SER A 343 7.47 -9.71 8.82
C SER A 343 7.66 -9.39 7.33
N ASP A 344 6.99 -10.14 6.46
CA ASP A 344 6.96 -9.89 5.01
C ASP A 344 5.90 -8.84 4.61
N ARG A 345 5.19 -8.24 5.59
CA ARG A 345 4.10 -7.27 5.41
C ARG A 345 2.90 -7.83 4.65
N VAL A 346 2.63 -9.12 4.85
CA VAL A 346 1.46 -9.81 4.28
C VAL A 346 0.51 -10.20 5.39
N ALA A 347 -0.75 -9.76 5.26
CA ALA A 347 -1.80 -10.15 6.18
C ALA A 347 -2.26 -11.60 5.91
N VAL A 348 -2.68 -12.29 6.97
CA VAL A 348 -3.12 -13.68 6.92
C VAL A 348 -4.55 -13.76 6.43
N ASP A 349 -4.80 -14.64 5.46
CA ASP A 349 -6.13 -14.99 4.97
C ASP A 349 -6.76 -16.07 5.88
N TYR A 350 -6.12 -17.24 5.98
CA TYR A 350 -6.61 -18.34 6.80
C TYR A 350 -5.49 -19.17 7.42
N THR A 351 -5.86 -19.95 8.44
CA THR A 351 -4.95 -20.91 9.08
C THR A 351 -4.74 -22.14 8.19
N GLY A 352 -3.52 -22.66 8.15
CA GLY A 352 -3.12 -23.78 7.31
C GLY A 352 -2.38 -23.34 6.04
N PRO A 353 -1.90 -24.29 5.23
CA PRO A 353 -1.27 -23.99 3.95
C PRO A 353 -2.27 -23.45 2.94
N CYS A 354 -1.81 -22.66 1.97
CA CYS A 354 -2.65 -22.17 0.90
C CYS A 354 -3.18 -23.32 0.03
N GLN A 355 -4.49 -23.39 -0.13
CA GLN A 355 -5.19 -24.43 -0.87
C GLN A 355 -6.39 -23.93 -1.70
N ALA A 356 -6.77 -22.67 -1.50
CA ALA A 356 -7.89 -22.03 -2.18
C ALA A 356 -7.58 -20.55 -2.46
N VAL A 357 -8.25 -20.02 -3.48
CA VAL A 357 -8.29 -18.60 -3.82
C VAL A 357 -9.75 -18.15 -3.84
N GLY A 358 -10.07 -17.04 -3.21
CA GLY A 358 -11.44 -16.51 -3.27
C GLY A 358 -11.73 -15.86 -4.62
N ILE A 359 -12.95 -16.04 -5.14
CA ILE A 359 -13.40 -15.35 -6.34
C ILE A 359 -13.92 -13.95 -6.00
N LEU A 360 -13.85 -12.99 -6.94
CA LEU A 360 -14.53 -11.71 -6.74
C LEU A 360 -16.02 -11.88 -7.05
N SER A 361 -16.83 -12.11 -6.02
CA SER A 361 -18.28 -11.99 -6.11
C SER A 361 -18.80 -10.90 -5.18
N ASP A 362 -19.77 -10.12 -5.65
CA ASP A 362 -20.61 -9.27 -4.78
C ASP A 362 -21.59 -10.12 -3.93
N CYS A 363 -21.45 -11.45 -3.97
CA CYS A 363 -22.28 -12.44 -3.28
C CYS A 363 -21.45 -13.11 -2.17
N ASN A 364 -22.04 -13.21 -0.98
CA ASN A 364 -21.45 -13.72 0.27
C ASN A 364 -21.18 -15.24 0.29
N SER A 365 -21.11 -15.93 -0.86
CA SER A 365 -20.88 -17.37 -0.92
C SER A 365 -19.67 -17.69 -1.78
N HIS A 366 -18.59 -18.13 -1.13
CA HIS A 366 -17.36 -18.64 -1.74
C HIS A 366 -17.29 -20.16 -1.57
N PRO A 367 -18.02 -20.96 -2.37
CA PRO A 367 -17.96 -22.42 -2.28
C PRO A 367 -16.52 -22.97 -2.42
N GLU A 368 -15.67 -22.30 -3.20
CA GLU A 368 -14.25 -22.59 -3.37
C GLU A 368 -13.43 -22.47 -2.08
N CYS A 369 -13.87 -21.61 -1.16
CA CYS A 369 -13.27 -21.39 0.16
C CYS A 369 -13.91 -22.24 1.27
N SER A 370 -14.84 -23.15 0.94
CA SER A 370 -15.55 -23.98 1.94
C SER A 370 -14.63 -24.89 2.78
N SER A 371 -13.44 -25.19 2.27
CA SER A 371 -12.44 -26.04 2.93
C SER A 371 -11.48 -25.27 3.84
N VAL A 372 -11.48 -23.94 3.82
CA VAL A 372 -10.57 -23.12 4.62
C VAL A 372 -11.17 -22.76 5.98
N THR A 373 -10.31 -22.47 6.95
CA THR A 373 -10.72 -22.04 8.30
C THR A 373 -10.32 -20.59 8.53
N CYS A 374 -11.31 -19.70 8.56
CA CYS A 374 -11.12 -18.28 8.83
C CYS A 374 -10.96 -17.99 10.33
N SER A 375 -10.11 -17.02 10.65
CA SER A 375 -10.01 -16.49 12.00
C SER A 375 -11.28 -15.74 12.41
N VAL A 376 -11.59 -15.74 13.71
CA VAL A 376 -12.73 -14.98 14.25
C VAL A 376 -12.42 -13.49 14.16
N LEU A 377 -13.42 -12.68 13.78
CA LEU A 377 -13.28 -11.23 13.72
C LEU A 377 -13.25 -10.64 15.15
N PRO A 378 -12.33 -9.70 15.44
CA PRO A 378 -12.03 -9.25 16.80
C PRO A 378 -13.12 -8.44 17.53
N SER A 379 -14.09 -7.84 16.83
CA SER A 379 -15.11 -6.96 17.46
C SER A 379 -16.41 -6.89 16.67
N ASP A 380 -17.55 -6.81 17.35
CA ASP A 380 -18.88 -6.56 16.76
C ASP A 380 -18.97 -5.19 16.05
N GLY A 381 -18.09 -4.24 16.41
CA GLY A 381 -17.99 -2.93 15.75
C GLY A 381 -17.26 -2.94 14.42
N CYS A 382 -16.65 -4.07 14.04
CA CYS A 382 -15.93 -4.21 12.79
C CYS A 382 -16.89 -4.41 11.61
N LYS A 383 -16.68 -3.62 10.55
CA LYS A 383 -17.27 -3.90 9.24
C LYS A 383 -16.23 -4.64 8.39
N PRO A 384 -16.36 -5.97 8.25
CA PRO A 384 -15.36 -6.75 7.57
C PRO A 384 -15.23 -6.38 6.10
N VAL A 385 -14.01 -6.46 5.59
CA VAL A 385 -13.69 -6.42 4.17
C VAL A 385 -13.07 -7.75 3.76
N THR A 386 -13.43 -8.26 2.58
CA THR A 386 -12.77 -9.42 1.98
C THR A 386 -11.91 -8.92 0.80
N PRO A 387 -10.58 -8.98 0.91
CA PRO A 387 -9.69 -8.53 -0.15
C PRO A 387 -9.84 -9.34 -1.44
N PRO A 388 -9.58 -8.76 -2.62
CA PRO A 388 -9.62 -9.50 -3.89
C PRO A 388 -8.68 -10.72 -3.86
N GLY A 389 -9.23 -11.91 -4.16
CA GLY A 389 -8.49 -13.17 -4.12
C GLY A 389 -8.45 -13.86 -2.75
N ALA A 390 -8.99 -13.24 -1.69
CA ALA A 390 -9.01 -13.78 -0.34
C ALA A 390 -10.26 -14.62 -0.06
N CYS A 391 -10.13 -15.62 0.80
CA CYS A 391 -11.26 -16.42 1.28
C CYS A 391 -11.94 -15.82 2.51
N CYS A 392 -11.17 -15.15 3.37
CA CYS A 392 -11.63 -14.75 4.68
C CYS A 392 -11.75 -13.22 4.80
N PRO A 393 -12.81 -12.74 5.47
CA PRO A 393 -12.91 -11.34 5.82
C PRO A 393 -11.93 -10.97 6.94
N LEU A 394 -11.51 -9.70 6.97
CA LEU A 394 -10.76 -9.11 8.08
C LEU A 394 -11.21 -7.68 8.40
N CYS A 395 -10.83 -7.20 9.58
CA CYS A 395 -11.03 -5.82 10.00
C CYS A 395 -9.85 -4.97 9.52
N ALA A 396 -10.06 -4.22 8.45
CA ALA A 396 -9.01 -3.39 7.86
C ALA A 396 -9.58 -2.23 7.06
N GLY A 397 -8.85 -1.11 7.04
CA GLY A 397 -8.98 -0.12 5.99
C GLY A 397 -8.34 -0.69 4.72
N MET A 398 -9.08 -0.82 3.63
CA MET A 398 -8.59 -1.43 2.39
C MET A 398 -8.60 -0.45 1.24
N LEU A 399 -7.43 -0.23 0.65
CA LEU A 399 -7.24 0.55 -0.56
C LEU A 399 -6.89 -0.37 -1.72
N ARG A 400 -7.50 -0.11 -2.88
CA ARG A 400 -7.08 -0.68 -4.16
C ARG A 400 -6.40 0.41 -4.96
N VAL A 401 -5.11 0.25 -5.26
CA VAL A 401 -4.26 1.31 -5.83
C VAL A 401 -3.75 0.89 -7.20
N LEU A 402 -3.84 1.81 -8.16
CA LEU A 402 -3.24 1.67 -9.48
C LEU A 402 -1.97 2.51 -9.58
N TRP A 403 -1.05 2.10 -10.45
CA TRP A 403 0.21 2.80 -10.67
C TRP A 403 0.60 2.82 -12.15
N SER A 404 1.42 3.80 -12.54
CA SER A 404 2.05 3.83 -13.86
C SER A 404 3.32 2.99 -13.86
N LYS A 405 3.30 1.91 -14.64
CA LYS A 405 4.46 1.03 -14.81
C LYS A 405 5.62 1.74 -15.52
N ASP A 406 5.32 2.54 -16.54
CA ASP A 406 6.31 3.31 -17.30
C ASP A 406 7.04 4.33 -16.43
N GLN A 407 6.33 4.95 -15.47
CA GLN A 407 6.94 5.84 -14.50
C GLN A 407 7.87 5.09 -13.55
N LEU A 408 7.44 3.93 -13.00
CA LEU A 408 8.31 3.10 -12.16
C LEU A 408 9.56 2.63 -12.92
N ASP A 409 9.42 2.25 -14.19
CA ASP A 409 10.54 1.85 -15.04
C ASP A 409 11.52 3.02 -15.28
N SER A 410 11.01 4.24 -15.39
CA SER A 410 11.84 5.44 -15.51
C SER A 410 12.59 5.75 -14.21
N LEU A 411 11.94 5.59 -13.07
CA LEU A 411 12.53 5.78 -11.74
C LEU A 411 13.60 4.71 -11.45
N ALA A 412 13.35 3.46 -11.80
CA ALA A 412 14.31 2.37 -11.64
C ALA A 412 15.60 2.59 -12.45
N LYS A 413 15.51 3.17 -13.67
CA LYS A 413 16.71 3.54 -14.46
C LYS A 413 17.60 4.54 -13.75
N LEU A 414 17.00 5.48 -13.02
CA LEU A 414 17.73 6.51 -12.28
C LEU A 414 18.32 5.96 -10.98
N ASN A 415 17.72 4.92 -10.41
CA ASN A 415 18.17 4.26 -9.19
C ASN A 415 19.07 3.04 -9.50
N GLU A 416 20.11 3.23 -10.32
CA GLU A 416 21.09 2.18 -10.67
C GLU A 416 20.49 0.90 -11.29
N GLY A 417 19.30 1.00 -11.90
CA GLY A 417 18.59 -0.16 -12.43
C GLY A 417 17.92 -1.04 -11.38
N ARG A 418 17.83 -0.59 -10.12
CA ARG A 418 17.15 -1.33 -9.05
C ARG A 418 15.64 -1.31 -9.28
N PRO A 419 14.98 -2.48 -9.39
CA PRO A 419 13.53 -2.53 -9.58
C PRO A 419 12.79 -2.05 -8.34
N VAL A 420 11.64 -1.40 -8.54
CA VAL A 420 10.71 -1.04 -7.46
C VAL A 420 9.81 -2.23 -7.17
N SER A 421 9.61 -2.54 -5.90
CA SER A 421 8.82 -3.67 -5.42
C SER A 421 7.58 -3.24 -4.63
N VAL A 422 6.67 -4.18 -4.42
CA VAL A 422 5.52 -4.02 -3.51
C VAL A 422 5.97 -3.62 -2.10
N HIS A 423 7.09 -4.20 -1.64
CA HIS A 423 7.67 -3.93 -0.34
C HIS A 423 8.12 -2.46 -0.22
N ASP A 424 8.74 -1.90 -1.25
CA ASP A 424 9.18 -0.49 -1.25
C ASP A 424 7.98 0.46 -1.09
N ILE A 425 6.86 0.17 -1.77
CA ILE A 425 5.63 0.95 -1.65
C ILE A 425 5.04 0.85 -0.24
N ILE A 426 4.91 -0.37 0.30
CA ILE A 426 4.33 -0.60 1.64
C ILE A 426 5.17 0.11 2.71
N TYR A 427 6.49 -0.04 2.70
CA TYR A 427 7.37 0.59 3.68
C TYR A 427 7.31 2.11 3.61
N THR A 428 7.23 2.67 2.41
CA THR A 428 7.10 4.12 2.24
C THR A 428 5.72 4.61 2.71
N LEU A 429 4.63 3.90 2.39
CA LEU A 429 3.28 4.22 2.88
C LEU A 429 3.18 4.14 4.42
N ARG A 430 3.90 3.20 5.03
CA ARG A 430 3.94 3.02 6.49
C ARG A 430 4.46 4.26 7.23
N LEU A 431 5.32 5.07 6.59
CA LEU A 431 5.77 6.36 7.14
C LEU A 431 4.64 7.39 7.24
N HIS A 432 3.56 7.22 6.46
CA HIS A 432 2.39 8.09 6.50
C HIS A 432 1.30 7.61 7.48
N VAL A 433 1.49 6.46 8.15
CA VAL A 433 0.56 5.98 9.18
C VAL A 433 1.03 6.40 10.57
N SER A 434 0.33 7.38 11.16
CA SER A 434 0.72 8.06 12.41
C SER A 434 0.16 7.40 13.67
N VAL A 435 -0.75 6.44 13.52
CA VAL A 435 -1.35 5.67 14.63
C VAL A 435 -0.53 4.40 14.87
N PRO A 436 0.10 4.22 16.06
CA PRO A 436 0.90 3.03 16.36
C PRO A 436 0.09 1.73 16.41
N GLN A 437 -1.18 1.80 16.78
CA GLN A 437 -2.09 0.65 16.84
C GLN A 437 -2.45 0.10 15.45
N CYS A 438 -2.10 0.79 14.37
CA CYS A 438 -2.39 0.40 13.00
C CYS A 438 -1.10 0.15 12.24
N ASP A 439 -0.97 -0.95 11.49
CA ASP A 439 0.17 -1.19 10.60
C ASP A 439 -0.26 -1.47 9.16
N VAL A 440 0.67 -1.33 8.21
CA VAL A 440 0.41 -1.41 6.78
C VAL A 440 0.90 -2.75 6.22
N PHE A 441 0.01 -3.42 5.53
CA PHE A 441 0.24 -4.67 4.82
C PHE A 441 -0.18 -4.49 3.36
N GLY A 442 0.31 -5.34 2.47
CA GLY A 442 -0.12 -5.26 1.08
C GLY A 442 0.41 -6.36 0.18
N TYR A 443 -0.22 -6.48 -0.98
CA TYR A 443 0.09 -7.49 -1.98
C TYR A 443 -0.49 -7.10 -3.35
N LEU A 444 -0.07 -7.80 -4.41
CA LEU A 444 -0.72 -7.68 -5.72
C LEU A 444 -1.92 -8.61 -5.80
N SER A 445 -3.10 -8.01 -5.99
CA SER A 445 -4.36 -8.71 -6.18
C SER A 445 -4.34 -9.58 -7.43
N ILE A 446 -5.21 -10.60 -7.49
CA ILE A 446 -5.40 -11.44 -8.70
C ILE A 446 -5.73 -10.62 -9.97
N GLU A 447 -6.24 -9.40 -9.85
CA GLU A 447 -6.53 -8.46 -10.95
C GLU A 447 -5.34 -7.52 -11.27
N SER A 448 -4.18 -7.74 -10.63
CA SER A 448 -2.93 -7.00 -10.80
C SER A 448 -2.97 -5.53 -10.40
N ASP A 449 -3.86 -5.16 -9.49
CA ASP A 449 -3.80 -3.91 -8.73
C ASP A 449 -3.17 -4.13 -7.35
N LEU A 450 -2.67 -3.05 -6.73
CA LEU A 450 -2.03 -3.10 -5.43
C LEU A 450 -3.08 -2.99 -4.34
N VAL A 451 -3.20 -4.01 -3.49
CA VAL A 451 -4.06 -3.98 -2.33
C VAL A 451 -3.22 -3.55 -1.13
N ILE A 452 -3.64 -2.45 -0.48
CA ILE A 452 -3.06 -1.97 0.77
C ILE A 452 -4.10 -2.17 1.87
N LEU A 453 -3.67 -2.80 2.96
CA LEU A 453 -4.47 -3.08 4.13
C LEU A 453 -3.86 -2.36 5.33
N ILE A 454 -4.66 -1.53 5.99
CA ILE A 454 -4.29 -0.88 7.25
C ILE A 454 -5.06 -1.60 8.35
N ILE A 455 -4.32 -2.38 9.14
CA ILE A 455 -4.88 -3.38 10.05
C ILE A 455 -4.52 -2.98 11.49
N PRO A 456 -5.46 -3.09 12.44
CA PRO A 456 -5.13 -2.98 13.85
C PRO A 456 -4.23 -4.14 14.29
N ILE A 457 -3.13 -3.85 14.98
CA ILE A 457 -2.12 -4.87 15.35
C ILE A 457 -2.26 -5.39 16.79
N ASP A 458 -3.14 -4.79 17.59
CA ASP A 458 -3.46 -5.30 18.92
C ASP A 458 -4.23 -6.63 18.82
N GLN A 459 -4.10 -7.51 19.82
CA GLN A 459 -4.76 -8.82 19.80
C GLN A 459 -6.29 -8.72 19.83
N ASP A 460 -6.82 -7.80 20.65
CA ASP A 460 -8.24 -7.53 20.82
C ASP A 460 -8.51 -6.03 20.62
N PRO A 461 -8.50 -5.54 19.37
CA PRO A 461 -8.60 -4.12 19.10
C PRO A 461 -9.97 -3.56 19.43
N THR A 462 -9.99 -2.36 20.03
CA THR A 462 -11.25 -1.66 20.34
C THR A 462 -11.91 -1.11 19.07
N THR A 463 -13.20 -0.81 19.13
CA THR A 463 -13.91 -0.18 18.00
C THR A 463 -13.26 1.14 17.58
N LEU A 464 -12.72 1.90 18.54
CA LEU A 464 -12.03 3.17 18.27
C LEU A 464 -10.70 2.93 17.53
N GLN A 465 -9.93 1.90 17.90
CA GLN A 465 -8.70 1.54 17.20
C GLN A 465 -8.98 1.06 15.76
N ILE A 466 -10.02 0.25 15.57
CA ILE A 466 -10.47 -0.18 14.24
C ILE A 466 -10.86 1.04 13.39
N GLU A 467 -11.64 1.98 13.95
CA GLU A 467 -12.00 3.21 13.24
C GLU A 467 -10.78 4.08 12.94
N ALA A 468 -9.83 4.20 13.87
CA ALA A 468 -8.58 4.92 13.63
C ALA A 468 -7.80 4.36 12.44
N CYS A 469 -7.69 3.04 12.32
CA CYS A 469 -7.03 2.40 11.17
C CYS A 469 -7.78 2.63 9.85
N ASN A 470 -9.12 2.63 9.88
CA ASN A 470 -9.91 3.00 8.71
C ASN A 470 -9.70 4.47 8.32
N LYS A 471 -9.60 5.39 9.30
CA LYS A 471 -9.30 6.80 9.04
C LYS A 471 -7.90 7.04 8.48
N GLU A 472 -6.92 6.25 8.91
CA GLU A 472 -5.59 6.27 8.28
C GLU A 472 -5.65 5.80 6.81
N ALA A 473 -6.54 4.88 6.46
CA ALA A 473 -6.75 4.45 5.08
C ALA A 473 -7.44 5.52 4.24
N GLU A 474 -8.53 6.12 4.74
CA GLU A 474 -9.20 7.27 4.11
C GLU A 474 -8.22 8.44 3.87
N LYS A 475 -7.33 8.70 4.83
CA LYS A 475 -6.27 9.73 4.70
C LYS A 475 -5.32 9.41 3.54
N ILE A 476 -4.81 8.18 3.47
CA ILE A 476 -3.90 7.78 2.38
C ILE A 476 -4.62 7.82 1.02
N ASP A 477 -5.87 7.36 0.95
CA ASP A 477 -6.71 7.43 -0.25
C ASP A 477 -6.84 8.88 -0.74
N SER A 478 -7.16 9.81 0.16
CA SER A 478 -7.27 11.23 -0.17
C SER A 478 -5.95 11.81 -0.67
N LEU A 479 -4.81 11.43 -0.07
CA LEU A 479 -3.49 11.91 -0.49
C LEU A 479 -3.10 11.42 -1.89
N ILE A 480 -3.46 10.18 -2.24
CA ILE A 480 -3.24 9.61 -3.58
C ILE A 480 -4.17 10.30 -4.59
N GLN A 481 -5.48 10.39 -4.30
CA GLN A 481 -6.45 10.99 -5.21
C GLN A 481 -6.17 12.48 -5.48
N SER A 482 -5.68 13.21 -4.48
CA SER A 482 -5.34 14.63 -4.65
C SER A 482 -3.95 14.86 -5.27
N GLY A 483 -3.16 13.79 -5.52
CA GLY A 483 -1.76 13.91 -5.94
C GLY A 483 -0.90 14.71 -4.96
N SER A 484 -1.13 14.54 -3.65
CA SER A 484 -0.50 15.36 -2.62
C SER A 484 1.03 15.26 -2.65
N PRO A 485 1.78 16.39 -2.68
CA PRO A 485 3.24 16.36 -2.61
C PRO A 485 3.80 15.65 -1.37
N ALA A 486 3.03 15.61 -0.27
CA ALA A 486 3.44 14.89 0.93
C ALA A 486 3.65 13.38 0.70
N LEU A 487 2.93 12.81 -0.27
CA LEU A 487 3.02 11.40 -0.64
C LEU A 487 3.79 11.22 -1.96
N MET A 488 3.42 12.00 -2.98
CA MET A 488 3.96 11.88 -4.34
C MET A 488 5.42 12.33 -4.47
N ALA A 489 5.96 13.05 -3.48
CA ALA A 489 7.39 13.35 -3.46
C ALA A 489 8.24 12.10 -3.21
N HIS A 490 7.73 11.09 -2.52
CA HIS A 490 8.48 9.85 -2.33
C HIS A 490 8.50 9.03 -3.62
N VAL A 491 9.69 8.72 -4.12
CA VAL A 491 9.87 8.06 -5.44
C VAL A 491 9.04 6.79 -5.63
N PRO A 492 8.98 5.82 -4.69
CA PRO A 492 8.15 4.63 -4.86
C PRO A 492 6.65 4.94 -4.99
N LEU A 493 6.20 6.05 -4.39
CA LEU A 493 4.79 6.44 -4.34
C LEU A 493 4.40 7.43 -5.46
N SER A 494 5.38 8.07 -6.10
CA SER A 494 5.13 9.08 -7.14
C SER A 494 4.50 8.50 -8.41
N ALA A 495 4.53 7.17 -8.55
CA ALA A 495 3.89 6.45 -9.65
C ALA A 495 2.45 6.00 -9.36
N LEU A 496 1.94 6.21 -8.14
CA LEU A 496 0.55 5.89 -7.82
C LEU A 496 -0.37 6.88 -8.53
N THR A 497 -1.38 6.38 -9.24
CA THR A 497 -2.22 7.22 -10.12
C THR A 497 -3.62 7.44 -9.58
N THR A 498 -4.16 6.43 -8.90
CA THR A 498 -5.49 6.49 -8.30
C THR A 498 -5.64 5.40 -7.24
N SER A 499 -6.55 5.62 -6.30
CA SER A 499 -6.92 4.66 -5.28
C SER A 499 -8.44 4.61 -5.12
N GLN A 500 -8.92 3.46 -4.66
CA GLN A 500 -10.30 3.29 -4.26
C GLN A 500 -10.35 2.74 -2.85
N ASP A 501 -10.83 3.55 -1.92
CA ASP A 501 -11.14 3.11 -0.58
C ASP A 501 -12.41 2.24 -0.55
N LYS A 502 -12.30 1.09 0.11
CA LYS A 502 -13.44 0.22 0.46
C LYS A 502 -13.74 0.25 1.96
N SER A 503 -13.02 1.04 2.75
CA SER A 503 -13.33 1.32 4.15
C SER A 503 -14.63 2.13 4.21
N VAL A 504 -15.73 1.41 4.38
CA VAL A 504 -17.00 1.90 4.93
C VAL A 504 -17.47 3.28 4.44
N PHE A 505 -17.46 3.65 3.15
CA PHE A 505 -18.34 4.71 2.65
C PHE A 505 -18.33 4.79 1.12
N ASN A 506 -19.10 3.93 0.44
CA ASN A 506 -19.62 4.24 -0.92
C ASN A 506 -20.79 3.36 -1.41
N LEU A 507 -21.53 2.68 -0.52
CA LEU A 507 -22.79 2.02 -0.88
C LEU A 507 -23.99 2.99 -0.94
N LEU A 508 -23.84 4.24 -0.48
CA LEU A 508 -24.95 5.21 -0.46
C LEU A 508 -25.15 6.00 -1.77
N LEU A 509 -24.25 5.87 -2.75
CA LEU A 509 -24.39 6.57 -4.04
C LEU A 509 -25.02 5.72 -5.15
N SER A 510 -25.11 4.38 -5.04
CA SER A 510 -25.88 3.59 -6.01
C SER A 510 -27.38 3.61 -5.72
N TYR A 511 -27.79 3.69 -4.46
CA TYR A 511 -29.22 3.71 -4.10
C TYR A 511 -29.90 5.07 -4.34
N ARG A 512 -29.17 6.20 -4.21
CA ARG A 512 -29.76 7.53 -4.41
C ARG A 512 -30.03 7.93 -5.86
N TRP A 513 -29.46 7.21 -6.84
CA TRP A 513 -29.76 7.42 -8.26
C TRP A 513 -31.02 6.70 -8.75
N ASN A 514 -31.48 5.66 -8.03
CA ASN A 514 -32.70 4.94 -8.41
C ASN A 514 -33.98 5.58 -7.86
N GLU A 515 -33.92 6.38 -6.79
CA GLU A 515 -35.10 7.09 -6.28
C GLU A 515 -35.41 8.39 -7.05
N LEU A 516 -34.43 9.01 -7.72
CA LEU A 516 -34.63 10.22 -8.52
C LEU A 516 -35.11 9.96 -9.96
N ARG A 517 -35.38 8.70 -10.35
CA ARG A 517 -36.02 8.34 -11.63
C ARG A 517 -37.50 7.96 -11.52
N ASN A 518 -38.03 7.78 -10.32
CA ASN A 518 -39.42 7.37 -10.09
C ASN A 518 -40.20 8.37 -9.20
N GLY A 519 -39.84 9.65 -9.26
CA GLY A 519 -40.59 10.75 -8.64
C GLY A 519 -41.20 11.68 -9.68
#